data_AF-A0A7S2QJA7-F1
#
_entry.id   AF-A0A7S2QJA7-F1
#
_cell.length_a   1.000
_cell.length_b   1.000
_cell.length_c   1.000
_cell.angle_alpha   90.00
_cell.angle_beta   90.00
_cell.angle_gamma   90.00
#
_symmetry.space_group_name_H-M   'P 1'
#
loop_
_entity.id
_entity.type
_entity.pdbx_description
1 polymer ?
#
loop_
_entity_poly.entity_id
_entity_poly.type
_entity_poly.pdbx_seq_one_letter_code
_entity_poly.pdbx_strand_id
1 'polypeptide(L)'
;AGSRGRLRGAASSAGRRSWVEHRPDADFPLANLPFGVFSCSRRGPRCATAIGDYAVDLAALASAGLLGGLPFDARAVFQRPTLNAFMALPRPAWRATRARLTELLAAGEDVSLERDDSLRQAAMRPLSEVTMHLPADIGDYTDFYSSREHATNVGIMFRGKDNALQPNWLHLPVGYHGRASSVVVSGTPIVRPRGQLQADNDDPSKGSVYGPSKLLDMELEVGLFVGGKPPPLGKPITMQDAEEHIFGLVLMNDWSARDIQKWEYVPLGPFGSKNFGTTISPWIVTLDALEPFRCSTSAGTQDDPVPLEYLRDPNYGSYDIDLAVDHTTPEGATTTICRSNFRHMYWNVKQQLVHHSVTGCNMKAGDLLGSGTISGTSAGSYGSMLELTWRGRDEIQLSSGDVRKFLQDHDTLNIRGVCAKDGEPRIGFGDCSGQILPAGAYDGAAAASAAVQAVAFTGFELHSYWRSSSSWRVRIALAFHGIDFATKAVDLKNGAQKADAFRSEVNPMSQVPALLFCDEDGKRHTITQSHAIIDFLDGLAAASAPALVPRGEDAASALRRAQALEIAQLIGSGIQPLQNLETISAIKAATCPDTESEVAGSAWGASRMRRGLAALERLGGGPAGR
;
A
#
# COMPACT_ATOMS: atom_id res chain seq x y z
N ALA A 1 0.01 56.14 2.87
CA ALA A 1 -0.72 55.37 1.85
C ALA A 1 0.15 54.17 1.47
N GLY A 2 -0.30 52.96 1.76
CA GLY A 2 0.49 51.74 1.57
C GLY A 2 -0.33 50.52 1.97
N SER A 3 -1.34 50.22 1.16
CA SER A 3 -2.26 49.10 1.32
C SER A 3 -1.51 47.77 1.14
N ARG A 4 -1.11 47.13 2.26
CA ARG A 4 -0.85 45.70 2.29
C ARG A 4 -2.18 44.99 2.12
N GLY A 5 -2.40 44.46 0.92
CA GLY A 5 -3.55 43.61 0.61
C GLY A 5 -3.58 42.42 1.55
N ARG A 6 -4.65 42.33 2.35
CA ARG A 6 -5.06 41.07 2.98
C ARG A 6 -5.30 40.07 1.85
N LEU A 7 -4.45 39.07 1.73
CA LEU A 7 -4.79 37.83 1.02
C LEU A 7 -6.11 37.34 1.64
N ARG A 8 -7.13 37.15 0.79
CA ARG A 8 -8.45 36.67 1.19
C ARG A 8 -8.29 35.42 2.04
N GLY A 9 -8.94 35.41 3.20
CA GLY A 9 -8.83 34.35 4.19
C GLY A 9 -9.16 32.97 3.62
N ALA A 10 -8.68 31.94 4.31
CA ALA A 10 -9.07 30.55 4.08
C ALA A 10 -10.56 30.50 3.72
N ALA A 11 -10.89 30.00 2.53
CA ALA A 11 -12.26 29.94 2.06
C ALA A 11 -13.02 28.99 2.99
N SER A 12 -13.64 29.55 4.02
CA SER A 12 -14.49 28.81 4.93
C SER A 12 -15.66 28.28 4.12
N SER A 13 -15.83 26.96 4.09
CA SER A 13 -17.01 26.29 3.53
C SER A 13 -18.26 26.49 4.41
N ALA A 14 -18.14 27.20 5.54
CA ALA A 14 -19.26 27.45 6.45
C ALA A 14 -20.40 28.14 5.69
N GLY A 15 -21.56 27.48 5.68
CA GLY A 15 -22.78 27.94 5.01
C GLY A 15 -22.89 27.61 3.51
N ARG A 16 -21.85 27.06 2.87
CA ARG A 16 -21.93 26.59 1.46
C ARG A 16 -22.52 25.19 1.40
N ARG A 17 -23.41 24.94 0.45
CA ARG A 17 -23.95 23.61 0.15
C ARG A 17 -23.29 23.06 -1.12
N SER A 18 -23.00 21.76 -1.11
CA SER A 18 -22.56 21.05 -2.32
C SER A 18 -23.75 20.84 -3.27
N TRP A 19 -23.51 20.83 -4.58
CA TRP A 19 -24.48 20.28 -5.55
C TRP A 19 -24.45 18.74 -5.60
N VAL A 20 -23.44 18.12 -5.00
CA VAL A 20 -23.39 16.66 -4.74
C VAL A 20 -24.16 16.37 -3.46
N GLU A 21 -25.34 15.77 -3.62
CA GLU A 21 -26.16 15.33 -2.50
C GLU A 21 -25.45 14.23 -1.69
N HIS A 22 -25.58 14.32 -0.37
CA HIS A 22 -25.03 13.35 0.57
C HIS A 22 -25.86 13.34 1.84
N ARG A 23 -25.76 12.25 2.59
CA ARG A 23 -26.45 12.11 3.88
C ARG A 23 -25.85 13.08 4.90
N PRO A 24 -26.64 13.61 5.87
CA PRO A 24 -26.13 14.51 6.91
C PRO A 24 -25.00 13.91 7.76
N ASP A 25 -24.98 12.59 7.89
CA ASP A 25 -23.97 11.82 8.64
C ASP A 25 -22.83 11.31 7.75
N ALA A 26 -22.73 11.73 6.49
CA ALA A 26 -21.65 11.32 5.59
C ALA A 26 -20.28 11.83 6.10
N ASP A 27 -19.24 11.03 5.85
CA ASP A 27 -17.85 11.37 6.21
C ASP A 27 -17.28 12.51 5.37
N PHE A 28 -17.77 12.66 4.13
CA PHE A 28 -17.13 13.51 3.12
C PHE A 28 -18.04 14.66 2.67
N PRO A 29 -18.51 15.57 3.54
CA PRO A 29 -19.17 16.78 3.06
C PRO A 29 -18.17 17.73 2.38
N LEU A 30 -18.69 18.82 1.80
CA LEU A 30 -17.90 19.88 1.17
C LEU A 30 -16.84 20.48 2.12
N ALA A 31 -17.07 20.41 3.43
CA ALA A 31 -16.12 20.89 4.43
C ALA A 31 -14.97 19.91 4.71
N ASN A 32 -15.05 18.66 4.28
CA ASN A 32 -13.96 17.69 4.45
C ASN A 32 -12.98 17.74 3.27
N LEU A 33 -13.39 17.28 2.09
CA LEU A 33 -12.54 17.16 0.89
C LEU A 33 -11.14 16.57 1.19
N PRO A 34 -11.07 15.32 1.72
CA PRO A 34 -9.79 14.67 1.98
C PRO A 34 -9.11 14.29 0.67
N PHE A 35 -7.83 13.91 0.71
CA PHE A 35 -7.08 13.46 -0.45
C PHE A 35 -6.75 11.97 -0.36
N GLY A 36 -6.85 11.25 -1.48
CA GLY A 36 -6.55 9.82 -1.54
C GLY A 36 -6.11 9.39 -2.93
N VAL A 37 -5.92 8.09 -3.10
CA VAL A 37 -5.57 7.47 -4.38
C VAL A 37 -6.55 6.34 -4.67
N PHE A 38 -7.11 6.33 -5.87
CA PHE A 38 -8.02 5.27 -6.31
C PHE A 38 -7.67 4.77 -7.71
N SER A 39 -8.17 3.59 -8.04
CA SER A 39 -8.25 3.08 -9.41
C SER A 39 -9.67 2.61 -9.74
N CYS A 40 -9.96 2.46 -11.03
CA CYS A 40 -11.14 1.77 -11.51
C CYS A 40 -10.74 0.75 -12.59
N SER A 41 -11.67 -0.13 -12.99
CA SER A 41 -11.40 -1.28 -13.88
C SER A 41 -10.63 -0.99 -15.18
N ARG A 42 -10.61 0.27 -15.65
CA ARG A 42 -9.93 0.70 -16.89
C ARG A 42 -8.82 1.73 -16.68
N ARG A 43 -8.54 2.14 -15.45
CA ARG A 43 -7.59 3.23 -15.15
C ARG A 43 -6.77 2.89 -13.91
N GLY A 44 -5.44 2.91 -14.05
CA GLY A 44 -4.52 2.74 -12.92
C GLY A 44 -4.64 3.84 -11.85
N PRO A 45 -3.85 3.76 -10.76
CA PRO A 45 -3.96 4.65 -9.60
C PRO A 45 -3.83 6.14 -9.95
N ARG A 46 -4.69 6.98 -9.35
CA ARG A 46 -4.72 8.44 -9.55
C ARG A 46 -5.11 9.17 -8.27
N CYS A 47 -4.61 10.39 -8.14
CA CYS A 47 -4.96 11.29 -7.04
C CYS A 47 -6.44 11.69 -7.11
N ALA A 48 -7.11 11.66 -5.96
CA ALA A 48 -8.52 12.01 -5.82
C ALA A 48 -8.81 12.85 -4.59
N THR A 49 -9.98 13.48 -4.60
CA THR A 49 -10.66 13.94 -3.38
C THR A 49 -12.00 13.23 -3.21
N ALA A 50 -12.57 13.20 -2.00
CA ALA A 50 -13.89 12.62 -1.74
C ALA A 50 -14.96 13.69 -1.47
N ILE A 51 -16.17 13.45 -1.99
CA ILE A 51 -17.38 14.25 -1.73
C ILE A 51 -18.63 13.37 -1.77
N GLY A 52 -19.40 13.34 -0.69
CA GLY A 52 -20.50 12.40 -0.50
C GLY A 52 -20.01 10.96 -0.69
N ASP A 53 -20.70 10.21 -1.54
CA ASP A 53 -20.34 8.83 -1.87
C ASP A 53 -19.50 8.74 -3.16
N TYR A 54 -18.76 9.80 -3.53
CA TYR A 54 -17.96 9.86 -4.76
C TYR A 54 -16.48 10.15 -4.50
N ALA A 55 -15.61 9.47 -5.25
CA ALA A 55 -14.25 9.89 -5.51
C ALA A 55 -14.20 10.80 -6.76
N VAL A 56 -13.47 11.90 -6.67
CA VAL A 56 -13.28 12.90 -7.74
C VAL A 56 -11.84 12.82 -8.24
N ASP A 57 -11.65 12.42 -9.50
CA ASP A 57 -10.37 12.28 -10.21
C ASP A 57 -9.74 13.65 -10.47
N LEU A 58 -8.72 14.01 -9.68
CA LEU A 58 -8.03 15.28 -9.81
C LEU A 58 -7.23 15.38 -11.11
N ALA A 59 -6.78 14.25 -11.67
CA ALA A 59 -6.11 14.23 -12.96
C ALA A 59 -7.08 14.52 -14.12
N ALA A 60 -8.31 14.03 -14.03
CA ALA A 60 -9.37 14.35 -14.98
C ALA A 60 -9.75 15.83 -14.91
N LEU A 61 -9.94 16.39 -13.71
CA LEU A 61 -10.22 17.82 -13.53
C LEU A 61 -9.06 18.71 -14.04
N ALA A 62 -7.81 18.33 -13.77
CA ALA A 62 -6.64 19.04 -14.29
C ALA A 62 -6.58 18.99 -15.83
N SER A 63 -6.85 17.83 -16.42
CA SER A 63 -6.83 17.65 -17.89
C SER A 63 -7.96 18.41 -18.59
N ALA A 64 -9.10 18.59 -17.92
CA ALA A 64 -10.21 19.42 -18.37
C ALA A 64 -9.98 20.93 -18.16
N GLY A 65 -8.84 21.32 -17.56
CA GLY A 65 -8.52 22.73 -17.29
C GLY A 65 -9.24 23.33 -16.08
N LEU A 66 -10.03 22.54 -15.33
CA LEU A 66 -10.79 23.03 -14.18
C LEU A 66 -9.93 23.32 -12.96
N LEU A 67 -8.72 22.78 -12.90
CA LEU A 67 -7.71 23.11 -11.88
C LEU A 67 -6.69 24.16 -12.37
N GLY A 68 -7.07 24.99 -13.36
CA GLY A 68 -6.27 26.12 -13.81
C GLY A 68 -6.10 27.20 -12.73
N GLY A 69 -5.01 27.97 -12.80
CA GLY A 69 -4.73 29.07 -11.87
C GLY A 69 -4.11 28.67 -10.53
N LEU A 70 -3.91 27.36 -10.29
CA LEU A 70 -3.13 26.87 -9.16
C LEU A 70 -1.65 27.29 -9.29
N PRO A 71 -0.92 27.48 -8.17
CA PRO A 71 0.48 27.95 -8.19
C PRO A 71 1.49 26.86 -8.61
N PHE A 72 1.03 25.82 -9.31
CA PHE A 72 1.79 24.67 -9.76
C PHE A 72 1.11 24.01 -10.96
N ASP A 73 1.83 23.14 -11.67
CA ASP A 73 1.26 22.33 -12.75
C ASP A 73 0.42 21.18 -12.19
N ALA A 74 -0.89 21.40 -12.11
CA ALA A 74 -1.86 20.44 -11.60
C ALA A 74 -1.85 19.12 -12.39
N ARG A 75 -1.57 19.16 -13.70
CA ARG A 75 -1.55 17.97 -14.55
C ARG A 75 -0.32 17.12 -14.22
N ALA A 76 0.85 17.73 -14.09
CA ALA A 76 2.08 17.03 -13.73
C ALA A 76 2.04 16.40 -12.33
N VAL A 77 1.29 17.01 -11.40
CA VAL A 77 1.14 16.55 -10.02
C VAL A 77 0.07 15.46 -9.90
N PHE A 78 -1.16 15.69 -10.35
CA PHE A 78 -2.27 14.77 -10.09
C PHE A 78 -2.33 13.56 -11.02
N GLN A 79 -1.58 13.54 -12.12
CA GLN A 79 -1.40 12.34 -12.96
C GLN A 79 -0.48 11.29 -12.33
N ARG A 80 0.19 11.61 -11.21
CA ARG A 80 1.02 10.65 -10.47
C ARG A 80 0.15 9.60 -9.77
N PRO A 81 0.68 8.38 -9.56
CA PRO A 81 -0.05 7.32 -8.87
C PRO A 81 -0.12 7.51 -7.35
N THR A 82 0.58 8.50 -6.79
CA THR A 82 0.68 8.78 -5.36
C THR A 82 0.67 10.28 -5.06
N LEU A 83 0.27 10.68 -3.85
CA LEU A 83 0.15 12.08 -3.46
C LEU A 83 1.49 12.74 -3.11
N ASN A 84 2.62 12.03 -3.10
CA ASN A 84 3.93 12.57 -2.68
C ASN A 84 4.31 13.87 -3.41
N ALA A 85 4.04 13.95 -4.72
CA ALA A 85 4.32 15.16 -5.50
C ALA A 85 3.47 16.36 -5.07
N PHE A 86 2.22 16.11 -4.65
CA PHE A 86 1.33 17.13 -4.12
C PHE A 86 1.70 17.52 -2.68
N MET A 87 2.01 16.53 -1.84
CA MET A 87 2.50 16.71 -0.47
C MET A 87 3.81 17.49 -0.42
N ALA A 88 4.68 17.38 -1.44
CA ALA A 88 5.94 18.11 -1.50
C ALA A 88 5.78 19.62 -1.80
N LEU A 89 4.60 20.05 -2.25
CA LEU A 89 4.28 21.46 -2.44
C LEU A 89 4.11 22.15 -1.08
N PRO A 90 4.28 23.48 -0.98
CA PRO A 90 4.07 24.19 0.28
C PRO A 90 2.57 24.33 0.60
N ARG A 91 2.22 24.52 1.88
CA ARG A 91 0.84 24.65 2.38
C ARG A 91 -0.07 25.61 1.59
N PRO A 92 0.41 26.77 1.07
CA PRO A 92 -0.41 27.62 0.21
C PRO A 92 -0.94 26.93 -1.06
N ALA A 93 -0.20 25.97 -1.63
CA ALA A 93 -0.65 25.18 -2.78
C ALA A 93 -1.79 24.21 -2.40
N TRP A 94 -1.72 23.59 -1.22
CA TRP A 94 -2.79 22.73 -0.71
C TRP A 94 -4.07 23.52 -0.47
N ARG A 95 -3.94 24.71 0.17
CA ARG A 95 -5.04 25.65 0.39
C ARG A 95 -5.66 26.14 -0.91
N ALA A 96 -4.85 26.47 -1.91
CA ALA A 96 -5.34 26.91 -3.22
C ALA A 96 -6.13 25.77 -3.91
N THR A 97 -5.61 24.54 -3.82
CA THR A 97 -6.28 23.35 -4.37
C THR A 97 -7.61 23.11 -3.67
N ARG A 98 -7.63 23.13 -2.34
CA ARG A 98 -8.85 22.98 -1.54
C ARG A 98 -9.89 24.04 -1.90
N ALA A 99 -9.49 25.32 -1.95
CA ALA A 99 -10.38 26.41 -2.32
C ALA A 99 -10.98 26.20 -3.71
N ARG A 100 -10.16 25.80 -4.69
CA ARG A 100 -10.62 25.53 -6.05
C ARG A 100 -11.60 24.35 -6.12
N LEU A 101 -11.35 23.28 -5.37
CA LEU A 101 -12.27 22.14 -5.27
C LEU A 101 -13.57 22.54 -4.57
N THR A 102 -13.51 23.39 -3.54
CA THR A 102 -14.71 23.94 -2.90
C THR A 102 -15.56 24.74 -3.88
N GLU A 103 -14.96 25.61 -4.70
CA GLU A 103 -15.68 26.38 -5.73
C GLU A 103 -16.36 25.48 -6.78
N LEU A 104 -15.66 24.44 -7.25
CA LEU A 104 -16.18 23.50 -8.24
C LEU A 104 -17.31 22.61 -7.70
N LEU A 105 -17.31 22.33 -6.40
CA LEU A 105 -18.26 21.41 -5.74
C LEU A 105 -19.38 22.15 -5.00
N ALA A 106 -19.24 23.46 -4.75
CA ALA A 106 -20.29 24.29 -4.18
C ALA A 106 -21.39 24.60 -5.20
N ALA A 107 -22.65 24.45 -4.80
CA ALA A 107 -23.79 24.71 -5.67
C ALA A 107 -23.81 26.16 -6.17
N GLY A 108 -23.84 26.34 -7.49
CA GLY A 108 -24.00 27.65 -8.12
C GLY A 108 -22.78 28.59 -8.08
N GLU A 109 -21.62 28.16 -7.59
CA GLU A 109 -20.38 28.96 -7.65
C GLU A 109 -19.66 28.79 -8.99
N ASP A 110 -18.96 27.68 -9.21
CA ASP A 110 -18.43 27.30 -10.51
C ASP A 110 -19.19 26.10 -11.06
N VAL A 111 -20.16 26.39 -11.92
CA VAL A 111 -21.07 25.40 -12.49
C VAL A 111 -20.44 24.56 -13.62
N SER A 112 -19.14 24.75 -13.92
CA SER A 112 -18.48 24.05 -15.04
C SER A 112 -18.46 22.54 -14.86
N LEU A 113 -18.24 22.06 -13.63
CA LEU A 113 -18.38 20.63 -13.32
C LEU A 113 -19.85 20.24 -13.07
N GLU A 114 -20.63 21.09 -12.40
CA GLU A 114 -22.04 20.83 -12.08
C GLU A 114 -22.90 20.55 -13.33
N ARG A 115 -22.66 21.28 -14.43
CA ARG A 115 -23.47 21.25 -15.66
C ARG A 115 -22.91 20.38 -16.79
N ASP A 116 -21.73 19.79 -16.63
CA ASP A 116 -21.10 18.94 -17.65
C ASP A 116 -21.29 17.46 -17.29
N ASP A 117 -22.37 16.86 -17.78
CA ASP A 117 -22.69 15.44 -17.55
C ASP A 117 -21.56 14.50 -17.98
N SER A 118 -20.91 14.80 -19.11
CA SER A 118 -19.85 13.96 -19.66
C SER A 118 -18.62 14.00 -18.75
N LEU A 119 -18.24 15.19 -18.30
CA LEU A 119 -17.11 15.35 -17.40
C LEU A 119 -17.41 14.79 -16.02
N ARG A 120 -18.62 14.96 -15.47
CA ARG A 120 -19.03 14.31 -14.21
C ARG A 120 -18.90 12.79 -14.32
N GLN A 121 -19.44 12.20 -15.37
CA GLN A 121 -19.30 10.78 -15.66
C GLN A 121 -17.86 10.35 -15.94
N ALA A 122 -16.93 11.26 -16.26
CA ALA A 122 -15.52 10.92 -16.48
C ALA A 122 -14.64 11.14 -15.24
N ALA A 123 -14.99 12.10 -14.39
CA ALA A 123 -14.18 12.57 -13.28
C ALA A 123 -14.73 12.15 -11.90
N MET A 124 -15.99 11.73 -11.78
CA MET A 124 -16.59 11.31 -10.51
C MET A 124 -16.96 9.83 -10.56
N ARG A 125 -16.56 9.06 -9.55
CA ARG A 125 -16.85 7.63 -9.44
C ARG A 125 -17.46 7.31 -8.08
N PRO A 126 -18.53 6.51 -8.01
CA PRO A 126 -19.04 6.03 -6.73
C PRO A 126 -17.94 5.34 -5.94
N LEU A 127 -17.86 5.59 -4.63
CA LEU A 127 -16.87 4.97 -3.76
C LEU A 127 -17.00 3.44 -3.73
N SER A 128 -18.20 2.91 -3.98
CA SER A 128 -18.46 1.48 -4.10
C SER A 128 -17.90 0.83 -5.38
N GLU A 129 -17.50 1.62 -6.38
CA GLU A 129 -17.02 1.14 -7.69
C GLU A 129 -15.51 1.34 -7.87
N VAL A 130 -14.81 1.85 -6.86
CA VAL A 130 -13.38 2.13 -6.91
C VAL A 130 -12.60 1.24 -5.95
N THR A 131 -11.34 1.00 -6.30
CA THR A 131 -10.37 0.39 -5.39
C THR A 131 -9.48 1.49 -4.84
N MET A 132 -9.47 1.64 -3.52
CA MET A 132 -8.56 2.56 -2.83
C MET A 132 -7.17 1.96 -2.72
N HIS A 133 -6.14 2.81 -2.80
CA HIS A 133 -4.74 2.45 -2.62
C HIS A 133 -4.13 3.19 -1.45
N LEU A 134 -2.89 2.83 -1.08
CA LEU A 134 -2.10 3.69 -0.20
C LEU A 134 -2.01 5.10 -0.81
N PRO A 135 -2.26 6.16 -0.02
CA PRO A 135 -2.34 7.51 -0.54
C PRO A 135 -0.96 8.10 -0.92
N ALA A 136 0.13 7.53 -0.40
CA ALA A 136 1.50 7.94 -0.68
C ALA A 136 2.46 6.74 -0.71
N ASP A 137 3.56 6.89 -1.44
CA ASP A 137 4.75 6.06 -1.26
C ASP A 137 5.42 6.49 0.05
N ILE A 138 5.27 5.67 1.10
CA ILE A 138 5.81 5.99 2.42
C ILE A 138 7.31 5.72 2.40
N GLY A 139 8.11 6.79 2.50
CA GLY A 139 9.56 6.70 2.59
C GLY A 139 9.99 6.07 3.91
N ASP A 140 9.69 6.79 4.99
CA ASP A 140 9.96 6.36 6.35
C ASP A 140 8.65 6.35 7.19
N TYR A 141 8.47 5.32 8.02
CA TYR A 141 7.39 5.24 9.02
C TYR A 141 8.02 5.29 10.41
N THR A 142 7.53 6.16 11.27
CA THR A 142 7.93 6.26 12.69
C THR A 142 6.71 6.23 13.57
N ASP A 143 6.80 5.50 14.67
CA ASP A 143 5.69 5.29 15.58
C ASP A 143 6.03 5.89 16.94
N PHE A 144 5.19 6.80 17.42
CA PHE A 144 5.39 7.46 18.70
C PHE A 144 4.72 6.71 19.85
N TYR A 145 4.89 7.22 21.07
CA TYR A 145 4.33 6.62 22.27
C TYR A 145 3.67 7.69 23.15
N SER A 146 2.75 8.47 22.57
CA SER A 146 2.41 9.82 23.08
C SER A 146 1.13 9.93 23.92
N SER A 147 0.38 8.84 24.14
CA SER A 147 -0.73 8.81 25.10
C SER A 147 -0.20 8.48 26.50
N ARG A 148 -0.49 9.37 27.48
CA ARG A 148 -0.02 9.20 28.86
C ARG A 148 -0.70 8.02 29.54
N GLU A 149 -2.00 7.87 29.31
CA GLU A 149 -2.82 6.81 29.84
C GLU A 149 -2.33 5.46 29.33
N HIS A 150 -2.07 5.34 28.02
CA HIS A 150 -1.53 4.12 27.44
C HIS A 150 -0.16 3.75 28.04
N ALA A 151 0.77 4.72 28.07
CA ALA A 151 2.10 4.52 28.65
C ALA A 151 2.05 4.12 30.13
N THR A 152 1.11 4.71 30.88
CA THR A 152 0.88 4.40 32.29
C THR A 152 0.30 2.99 32.45
N ASN A 153 -0.73 2.62 31.66
CA ASN A 153 -1.36 1.30 31.72
C ASN A 153 -0.36 0.18 31.45
N VAL A 154 0.39 0.28 30.34
CA VAL A 154 1.46 -0.67 30.01
C VAL A 154 2.52 -0.68 31.10
N GLY A 155 2.94 0.50 31.57
CA GLY A 155 3.87 0.62 32.69
C GLY A 155 3.44 -0.13 33.94
N ILE A 156 2.17 0.02 34.36
CA ILE A 156 1.61 -0.69 35.50
C ILE A 156 1.68 -2.21 35.30
N MET A 157 1.30 -2.70 34.11
CA MET A 157 1.28 -4.14 33.81
C MET A 157 2.67 -4.80 33.82
N PHE A 158 3.72 -4.05 33.50
CA PHE A 158 5.08 -4.58 33.36
C PHE A 158 6.02 -4.23 34.52
N ARG A 159 5.84 -3.06 35.16
CA ARG A 159 6.75 -2.50 36.18
C ARG A 159 6.07 -2.14 37.50
N GLY A 160 4.75 -2.30 37.58
CA GLY A 160 3.96 -1.90 38.75
C GLY A 160 3.63 -0.41 38.76
N LYS A 161 2.72 -0.02 39.68
CA LYS A 161 2.15 1.33 39.73
C LYS A 161 3.17 2.44 39.99
N ASP A 162 4.15 2.18 40.85
CA ASP A 162 5.11 3.19 41.28
C ASP A 162 6.14 3.54 40.20
N ASN A 163 6.31 2.68 39.19
CA ASN A 163 7.31 2.82 38.12
C ASN A 163 6.67 2.77 36.72
N ALA A 164 5.42 3.24 36.61
CA ALA A 164 4.62 3.13 35.40
C ALA A 164 5.25 3.90 34.22
N LEU A 165 5.47 5.20 34.36
CA LEU A 165 6.14 6.00 33.34
C LEU A 165 7.66 5.92 33.51
N GLN A 166 8.37 5.76 32.40
CA GLN A 166 9.83 5.87 32.40
C GLN A 166 10.23 7.34 32.57
N PRO A 167 11.40 7.62 33.19
CA PRO A 167 11.79 8.99 33.53
C PRO A 167 11.82 9.97 32.36
N ASN A 168 12.11 9.50 31.14
CA ASN A 168 12.21 10.34 29.94
C ASN A 168 10.85 10.70 29.30
N TRP A 169 9.78 9.97 29.61
CA TRP A 169 8.53 10.02 28.85
C TRP A 169 7.85 11.40 28.89
N LEU A 170 7.93 12.10 30.02
CA LEU A 170 7.40 13.46 30.17
C LEU A 170 8.34 14.56 29.65
N HIS A 171 9.54 14.22 29.18
CA HIS A 171 10.51 15.22 28.68
C HIS A 171 10.63 15.25 27.15
N LEU A 172 10.29 14.16 26.48
CA LEU A 172 10.31 14.05 25.02
C LEU A 172 9.24 13.07 24.52
N PRO A 173 8.69 13.29 23.31
CA PRO A 173 7.83 12.31 22.66
C PRO A 173 8.66 11.11 22.20
N VAL A 174 8.70 10.07 23.03
CA VAL A 174 9.40 8.81 22.71
C VAL A 174 8.80 8.20 21.44
N GLY A 175 9.63 7.70 20.55
CA GLY A 175 9.21 6.98 19.34
C GLY A 175 10.31 6.08 18.81
N TYR A 176 9.97 5.25 17.83
CA TYR A 176 10.87 4.30 17.18
C TYR A 176 10.55 4.22 15.68
N HIS A 177 11.53 3.79 14.89
CA HIS A 177 11.30 3.58 13.46
C HIS A 177 10.44 2.33 13.25
N GLY A 178 9.27 2.53 12.65
CA GLY A 178 8.38 1.45 12.21
C GLY A 178 8.83 0.87 10.87
N ARG A 179 8.00 0.00 10.29
CA ARG A 179 8.30 -0.65 9.01
C ARG A 179 7.40 -0.12 7.88
N ALA A 180 7.94 0.76 7.04
CA ALA A 180 7.19 1.34 5.91
C ALA A 180 6.65 0.29 4.92
N SER A 181 7.42 -0.77 4.63
CA SER A 181 7.02 -1.77 3.62
C SER A 181 5.81 -2.63 3.98
N SER A 182 5.42 -2.64 5.25
CA SER A 182 4.28 -3.40 5.78
C SER A 182 3.11 -2.49 6.15
N VAL A 183 3.18 -1.19 5.81
CA VAL A 183 2.01 -0.33 5.88
C VAL A 183 1.10 -0.66 4.69
N VAL A 184 -0.16 -0.98 4.97
CA VAL A 184 -1.15 -1.42 3.97
C VAL A 184 -2.41 -0.58 4.07
N VAL A 185 -3.15 -0.49 2.96
CA VAL A 185 -4.42 0.23 2.93
C VAL A 185 -5.53 -0.57 3.61
N SER A 186 -6.48 0.11 4.23
CA SER A 186 -7.73 -0.42 4.76
C SER A 186 -8.37 -1.49 3.85
N GLY A 187 -8.85 -2.57 4.46
CA GLY A 187 -9.41 -3.75 3.79
C GLY A 187 -8.39 -4.86 3.51
N THR A 188 -7.09 -4.58 3.59
CA THR A 188 -6.04 -5.61 3.42
C THR A 188 -6.08 -6.61 4.59
N PRO A 189 -6.24 -7.92 4.35
CA PRO A 189 -6.18 -8.93 5.41
C PRO A 189 -4.78 -9.02 6.04
N ILE A 190 -4.72 -9.28 7.34
CA ILE A 190 -3.48 -9.39 8.12
C ILE A 190 -3.29 -10.84 8.56
N VAL A 191 -2.20 -11.45 8.14
CA VAL A 191 -1.86 -12.83 8.52
C VAL A 191 -1.30 -12.84 9.93
N ARG A 192 -1.84 -13.69 10.81
CA ARG A 192 -1.29 -13.92 12.14
C ARG A 192 0.20 -14.28 12.04
N PRO A 193 1.11 -13.51 12.67
CA PRO A 193 2.53 -13.77 12.54
C PRO A 193 2.93 -15.02 13.30
N ARG A 194 3.98 -15.67 12.80
CA ARG A 194 4.74 -16.70 13.51
C ARG A 194 6.06 -16.08 13.98
N GLY A 195 6.51 -16.44 15.17
CA GLY A 195 7.74 -15.89 15.73
C GLY A 195 8.28 -16.72 16.88
N GLN A 196 9.36 -16.22 17.49
CA GLN A 196 9.88 -16.78 18.73
C GLN A 196 9.04 -16.30 19.91
N LEU A 197 8.57 -17.25 20.70
CA LEU A 197 7.80 -17.04 21.91
C LEU A 197 8.61 -17.57 23.09
N GLN A 198 8.50 -16.93 24.24
CA GLN A 198 9.12 -17.43 25.47
C GLN A 198 8.55 -18.83 25.79
N ALA A 199 9.41 -19.82 26.01
CA ALA A 199 8.97 -21.21 26.24
C ALA A 199 8.20 -21.35 27.56
N ASP A 200 8.66 -20.65 28.59
CA ASP A 200 8.02 -20.50 29.89
C ASP A 200 7.88 -19.01 30.19
N ASN A 201 6.66 -18.53 30.43
CA ASN A 201 6.39 -17.10 30.61
C ASN A 201 7.03 -16.49 31.86
N ASP A 202 7.32 -17.31 32.87
CA ASP A 202 7.82 -16.92 34.18
C ASP A 202 9.34 -17.19 34.30
N ASP A 203 9.90 -18.06 33.46
CA ASP A 203 11.34 -18.36 33.43
C ASP A 203 11.96 -18.19 32.03
N PRO A 204 12.51 -17.00 31.71
CA PRO A 204 13.23 -16.74 30.45
C PRO A 204 14.39 -17.70 30.18
N SER A 205 14.98 -18.33 31.21
CA SER A 205 16.12 -19.22 31.05
C SER A 205 15.76 -20.54 30.35
N LYS A 206 14.46 -20.85 30.24
CA LYS A 206 13.95 -22.02 29.50
C LYS A 206 14.00 -21.86 27.99
N GLY A 207 14.41 -20.70 27.48
CA GLY A 207 14.59 -20.44 26.05
C GLY A 207 13.28 -20.11 25.33
N SER A 208 13.25 -20.36 24.02
CA SER A 208 12.13 -19.99 23.14
C SER A 208 11.56 -21.18 22.36
N VAL A 209 10.30 -21.05 21.97
CA VAL A 209 9.60 -21.92 21.02
C VAL A 209 9.19 -21.12 19.79
N TYR A 210 9.16 -21.74 18.62
CA TYR A 210 8.67 -21.11 17.39
C TYR A 210 7.21 -21.50 17.13
N GLY A 211 6.34 -20.51 16.92
CA GLY A 211 4.92 -20.77 16.73
C GLY A 211 4.12 -19.53 16.33
N PRO A 212 2.82 -19.70 16.04
CA PRO A 212 1.91 -18.58 15.82
C PRO A 212 1.75 -17.75 17.10
N SER A 213 1.64 -16.43 16.95
CA SER A 213 1.34 -15.53 18.06
C SER A 213 -0.01 -15.89 18.69
N LYS A 214 -0.03 -15.99 20.02
CA LYS A 214 -1.21 -16.25 20.86
C LYS A 214 -1.83 -14.97 21.40
N LEU A 215 -1.09 -13.86 21.39
CA LEU A 215 -1.50 -12.56 21.93
C LEU A 215 -1.48 -11.50 20.83
N LEU A 216 -2.26 -11.74 19.76
CA LEU A 216 -2.42 -10.80 18.65
C LEU A 216 -3.38 -9.68 19.03
N ASP A 217 -2.98 -8.44 18.76
CA ASP A 217 -3.63 -7.24 19.27
C ASP A 217 -3.71 -6.16 18.20
N MET A 218 -4.57 -5.18 18.44
CA MET A 218 -4.71 -3.95 17.69
C MET A 218 -4.18 -2.76 18.50
N GLU A 219 -3.83 -1.69 17.82
CA GLU A 219 -3.51 -0.40 18.44
C GLU A 219 -4.25 0.71 17.73
N LEU A 220 -5.18 1.37 18.45
CA LEU A 220 -5.93 2.51 17.95
C LEU A 220 -5.01 3.71 17.82
N GLU A 221 -4.76 4.15 16.59
CA GLU A 221 -3.85 5.27 16.31
C GLU A 221 -4.38 6.23 15.25
N VAL A 222 -3.73 7.40 15.19
CA VAL A 222 -3.85 8.37 14.11
C VAL A 222 -2.46 8.56 13.50
N GLY A 223 -2.36 8.36 12.19
CA GLY A 223 -1.14 8.61 11.42
C GLY A 223 -1.12 10.01 10.84
N LEU A 224 0.05 10.64 10.83
CA LEU A 224 0.31 11.93 10.23
C LEU A 224 1.17 11.78 8.98
N PHE A 225 0.75 12.41 7.88
CA PHE A 225 1.59 12.53 6.69
C PHE A 225 2.38 13.83 6.71
N VAL A 226 3.69 13.69 6.57
CA VAL A 226 4.60 14.82 6.37
C VAL A 226 4.40 15.41 4.98
N GLY A 227 4.38 16.74 4.91
CA GLY A 227 4.37 17.49 3.67
C GLY A 227 5.38 18.64 3.67
N GLY A 228 5.20 19.53 2.71
CA GLY A 228 6.00 20.71 2.52
C GLY A 228 7.31 20.38 1.82
N LYS A 229 8.09 21.44 1.56
CA LYS A 229 9.42 21.28 0.99
C LYS A 229 10.33 20.64 2.05
N PRO A 230 10.95 19.48 1.81
CA PRO A 230 11.76 18.81 2.82
C PRO A 230 12.94 19.70 3.25
N PRO A 231 13.21 19.85 4.56
CA PRO A 231 14.42 20.52 5.01
C PRO A 231 15.66 19.69 4.61
N PRO A 232 16.81 20.33 4.34
CA PRO A 232 18.07 19.60 4.17
C PRO A 232 18.42 18.78 5.42
N LEU A 233 19.11 17.65 5.23
CA LEU A 233 19.71 16.90 6.33
C LEU A 233 20.56 17.82 7.21
N GLY A 234 20.41 17.71 8.53
CA GLY A 234 21.05 18.58 9.51
C GLY A 234 20.24 19.84 9.86
N LYS A 235 19.14 20.15 9.16
CA LYS A 235 18.28 21.29 9.47
C LYS A 235 16.96 20.82 10.14
N PRO A 236 16.76 21.09 11.44
CA PRO A 236 15.53 20.71 12.13
C PRO A 236 14.33 21.56 11.68
N ILE A 237 13.14 21.00 11.82
CA ILE A 237 11.86 21.71 11.71
C ILE A 237 11.58 22.35 13.08
N THR A 238 11.33 23.65 13.09
CA THR A 238 11.03 24.37 14.33
C THR A 238 9.54 24.25 14.69
N MET A 239 9.18 24.50 15.95
CA MET A 239 7.77 24.54 16.36
C MET A 239 6.94 25.56 15.56
N GLN A 240 7.55 26.68 15.15
CA GLN A 240 6.89 27.70 14.34
C GLN A 240 6.58 27.19 12.93
N ASP A 241 7.45 26.35 12.36
CA ASP A 241 7.31 25.83 10.99
C ASP A 241 6.53 24.50 10.93
N ALA A 242 6.28 23.86 12.08
CA ALA A 242 5.75 22.50 12.15
C ALA A 242 4.48 22.30 11.32
N GLU A 243 3.49 23.20 11.41
CA GLU A 243 2.24 23.05 10.64
C GLU A 243 2.42 23.16 9.12
N GLU A 244 3.48 23.82 8.64
CA GLU A 244 3.78 23.91 7.20
C GLU A 244 4.28 22.57 6.64
N HIS A 245 4.63 21.63 7.51
CA HIS A 245 5.14 20.31 7.20
C HIS A 245 4.17 19.18 7.56
N ILE A 246 2.94 19.50 7.97
CA ILE A 246 1.89 18.51 8.26
C ILE A 246 0.81 18.62 7.19
N PHE A 247 0.76 17.64 6.30
CA PHE A 247 -0.20 17.63 5.21
C PHE A 247 -1.61 17.28 5.70
N GLY A 248 -1.72 16.23 6.53
CA GLY A 248 -2.98 15.77 7.08
C GLY A 248 -2.85 14.48 7.86
N LEU A 249 -4.00 13.96 8.29
CA LEU A 249 -4.12 12.83 9.21
C LEU A 249 -4.91 11.68 8.56
N VAL A 250 -4.60 10.46 8.98
CA VAL A 250 -5.31 9.21 8.66
C VAL A 250 -5.56 8.41 9.94
N LEU A 251 -6.52 7.50 9.92
CA LEU A 251 -6.63 6.48 10.97
C LEU A 251 -5.55 5.43 10.75
N MET A 252 -5.06 4.83 11.83
CA MET A 252 -4.03 3.80 11.77
C MET A 252 -4.30 2.70 12.79
N ASN A 253 -4.04 1.45 12.39
CA ASN A 253 -3.99 0.29 13.28
C ASN A 253 -2.60 -0.33 13.22
N ASP A 254 -1.81 -0.19 14.29
CA ASP A 254 -0.50 -0.82 14.39
C ASP A 254 -0.59 -2.22 15.03
N TRP A 255 -0.84 -3.21 14.18
CA TRP A 255 -1.08 -4.58 14.60
C TRP A 255 0.12 -5.13 15.38
N SER A 256 -0.17 -5.80 16.48
CA SER A 256 0.84 -6.11 17.49
C SER A 256 0.77 -7.55 17.96
N ALA A 257 1.88 -8.28 17.89
CA ALA A 257 2.02 -9.61 18.46
C ALA A 257 2.72 -9.53 19.84
N ARG A 258 1.95 -9.37 20.91
CA ARG A 258 2.45 -8.99 22.25
C ARG A 258 3.40 -10.01 22.88
N ASP A 259 3.19 -11.29 22.58
CA ASP A 259 4.04 -12.38 23.05
C ASP A 259 5.40 -12.42 22.34
N ILE A 260 5.43 -12.17 21.02
CA ILE A 260 6.68 -11.96 20.27
C ILE A 260 7.38 -10.70 20.80
N GLN A 261 6.63 -9.61 20.95
CA GLN A 261 7.14 -8.30 21.38
C GLN A 261 7.86 -8.41 22.73
N LYS A 262 7.23 -9.02 23.73
CA LYS A 262 7.78 -9.20 25.08
C LYS A 262 9.16 -9.88 25.05
N TRP A 263 9.34 -10.86 24.16
CA TRP A 263 10.57 -11.63 24.04
C TRP A 263 11.69 -10.89 23.32
N GLU A 264 11.37 -10.11 22.28
CA GLU A 264 12.39 -9.49 21.41
C GLU A 264 12.79 -8.06 21.81
N TYR A 265 11.93 -7.30 22.49
CA TYR A 265 12.06 -5.84 22.50
C TYR A 265 13.23 -5.29 23.33
N VAL A 266 13.81 -6.09 24.24
CA VAL A 266 14.92 -5.62 25.08
C VAL A 266 16.24 -6.00 24.42
N PRO A 267 17.17 -5.04 24.17
CA PRO A 267 17.09 -3.61 24.47
C PRO A 267 16.68 -2.72 23.29
N LEU A 268 16.43 -3.27 22.09
CA LEU A 268 16.40 -2.52 20.84
C LEU A 268 15.03 -1.97 20.42
N GLY A 269 13.99 -2.26 21.19
CA GLY A 269 12.61 -1.89 20.90
C GLY A 269 11.85 -2.91 20.05
N PRO A 270 10.56 -2.66 19.75
CA PRO A 270 9.71 -3.55 18.97
C PRO A 270 10.25 -3.76 17.55
N PHE A 271 10.13 -4.98 17.01
CA PHE A 271 10.61 -5.29 15.66
C PHE A 271 9.69 -6.27 14.90
N GLY A 272 9.93 -7.58 15.00
CA GLY A 272 9.14 -8.63 14.37
C GLY A 272 7.70 -8.68 14.85
N SER A 273 7.44 -8.14 16.05
CA SER A 273 6.11 -8.06 16.64
C SER A 273 5.23 -6.95 16.08
N LYS A 274 5.74 -6.10 15.18
CA LYS A 274 5.04 -4.95 14.59
C LYS A 274 5.14 -4.94 13.07
N ASN A 275 6.30 -5.33 12.53
CA ASN A 275 6.59 -5.24 11.09
C ASN A 275 5.81 -6.22 10.18
N PHE A 276 4.88 -7.00 10.73
CA PHE A 276 4.05 -7.93 9.96
C PHE A 276 2.82 -7.25 9.33
N GLY A 277 2.42 -6.07 9.82
CA GLY A 277 1.35 -5.28 9.22
C GLY A 277 0.99 -4.07 10.05
N THR A 278 0.79 -2.93 9.37
CA THR A 278 0.19 -1.71 9.92
C THR A 278 -0.85 -1.24 8.91
N THR A 279 -2.10 -1.02 9.31
CA THR A 279 -3.17 -0.59 8.38
C THR A 279 -3.43 0.90 8.52
N ILE A 280 -3.66 1.61 7.42
CA ILE A 280 -4.13 3.01 7.43
C ILE A 280 -5.43 3.22 6.64
N SER A 281 -6.24 4.21 7.04
CA SER A 281 -7.37 4.67 6.22
C SER A 281 -6.88 5.34 4.92
N PRO A 282 -7.64 5.24 3.82
CA PRO A 282 -7.15 5.68 2.50
C PRO A 282 -7.27 7.19 2.24
N TRP A 283 -8.05 7.90 3.05
CA TRP A 283 -8.37 9.31 2.88
C TRP A 283 -7.62 10.16 3.90
N ILE A 284 -6.71 11.01 3.42
CA ILE A 284 -5.96 11.96 4.25
C ILE A 284 -6.80 13.22 4.46
N VAL A 285 -7.26 13.42 5.70
CA VAL A 285 -7.99 14.62 6.11
C VAL A 285 -6.99 15.72 6.43
N THR A 286 -7.10 16.87 5.77
CA THR A 286 -6.12 17.96 5.92
C THR A 286 -6.30 18.72 7.23
N LEU A 287 -5.21 19.29 7.77
CA LEU A 287 -5.31 20.12 8.98
C LEU A 287 -6.27 21.31 8.80
N ASP A 288 -6.35 21.87 7.59
CA ASP A 288 -7.28 22.97 7.30
C ASP A 288 -8.75 22.54 7.37
N ALA A 289 -9.06 21.26 7.14
CA ALA A 289 -10.39 20.71 7.36
C ALA A 289 -10.66 20.49 8.86
N LEU A 290 -9.62 20.15 9.64
CA LEU A 290 -9.72 19.88 11.07
C LEU A 290 -9.69 21.12 11.96
N GLU A 291 -9.31 22.29 11.42
CA GLU A 291 -9.16 23.53 12.19
C GLU A 291 -10.39 23.90 13.08
N PRO A 292 -11.66 23.75 12.62
CA PRO A 292 -12.83 24.03 13.47
C PRO A 292 -12.93 23.14 14.72
N PHE A 293 -12.24 22.00 14.71
CA PHE A 293 -12.21 20.97 15.75
C PHE A 293 -10.93 21.01 16.58
N ARG A 294 -10.05 21.99 16.38
CA ARG A 294 -8.92 22.23 17.28
C ARG A 294 -9.44 22.46 18.70
N CYS A 295 -8.86 21.76 19.67
CA CYS A 295 -9.28 21.81 21.07
C CYS A 295 -8.08 21.71 22.03
N SER A 296 -8.32 21.96 23.31
CA SER A 296 -7.33 21.62 24.35
C SER A 296 -7.22 20.10 24.48
N THR A 297 -6.01 19.60 24.70
CA THR A 297 -5.83 18.19 25.10
C THR A 297 -6.48 17.94 26.47
N SER A 298 -7.00 16.74 26.67
CA SER A 298 -7.48 16.31 27.99
C SER A 298 -6.33 15.89 28.92
N ALA A 299 -5.10 15.79 28.41
CA ALA A 299 -3.93 15.41 29.20
C ALA A 299 -3.46 16.52 30.16
N GLY A 300 -4.11 17.69 30.13
CA GLY A 300 -3.80 18.84 30.98
C GLY A 300 -2.71 19.73 30.40
N THR A 301 -2.11 20.57 31.23
CA THR A 301 -0.97 21.43 30.86
C THR A 301 0.35 20.69 31.01
N GLN A 302 1.39 21.17 30.33
CA GLN A 302 2.75 20.64 30.44
C GLN A 302 3.58 21.53 31.39
N ASP A 303 3.15 21.61 32.65
CA ASP A 303 3.80 22.44 33.68
C ASP A 303 4.74 21.64 34.61
N ASP A 304 4.57 20.31 34.69
CA ASP A 304 5.37 19.43 35.54
C ASP A 304 5.71 18.11 34.82
N PRO A 305 6.93 17.98 34.27
CA PRO A 305 7.90 19.05 34.03
C PRO A 305 7.49 19.92 32.83
N VAL A 306 7.93 21.18 32.82
CA VAL A 306 7.85 22.04 31.63
C VAL A 306 8.77 21.48 30.54
N PRO A 307 8.29 21.23 29.30
CA PRO A 307 9.13 20.81 28.19
C PRO A 307 10.23 21.82 27.88
N LEU A 308 11.34 21.33 27.32
CA LEU A 308 12.40 22.20 26.82
C LEU A 308 11.88 23.12 25.72
N GLU A 309 12.52 24.29 25.55
CA GLU A 309 12.04 25.39 24.70
C GLU A 309 11.64 24.95 23.28
N TYR A 310 12.42 24.07 22.65
CA TYR A 310 12.15 23.61 21.28
C TYR A 310 10.83 22.81 21.13
N LEU A 311 10.30 22.24 22.22
CA LEU A 311 9.02 21.51 22.25
C LEU A 311 7.85 22.36 22.76
N ARG A 312 8.10 23.60 23.18
CA ARG A 312 7.01 24.46 23.68
C ARG A 312 6.16 24.96 22.53
N ASP A 313 4.94 24.44 22.47
CA ASP A 313 3.94 24.87 21.51
C ASP A 313 3.08 25.98 22.12
N PRO A 314 3.13 27.23 21.60
CA PRO A 314 2.27 28.32 22.11
C PRO A 314 0.78 28.04 21.89
N ASN A 315 0.44 27.14 20.96
CA ASN A 315 -0.91 26.70 20.68
C ASN A 315 -1.08 25.22 21.04
N TYR A 316 -0.48 24.81 22.17
CA TYR A 316 -0.56 23.44 22.67
C TYR A 316 -2.01 23.00 22.84
N GLY A 317 -2.32 21.84 22.25
CA GLY A 317 -3.66 21.33 22.10
C GLY A 317 -3.66 20.13 21.15
N SER A 318 -4.87 19.69 20.81
CA SER A 318 -5.14 18.56 19.92
C SER A 318 -6.31 18.87 18.99
N TYR A 319 -6.88 17.84 18.38
CA TYR A 319 -8.11 17.90 17.60
C TYR A 319 -9.17 17.01 18.25
N ASP A 320 -10.42 17.49 18.30
CA ASP A 320 -11.56 16.72 18.80
C ASP A 320 -12.02 15.74 17.72
N ILE A 321 -11.40 14.56 17.72
CA ILE A 321 -11.69 13.46 16.80
C ILE A 321 -12.19 12.31 17.66
N ASP A 322 -13.49 12.03 17.59
CA ASP A 322 -14.09 10.87 18.21
C ASP A 322 -13.66 9.62 17.46
N LEU A 323 -13.08 8.67 18.20
CA LEU A 323 -12.52 7.43 17.68
C LEU A 323 -13.30 6.24 18.23
N ALA A 324 -13.56 5.26 17.39
CA ALA A 324 -14.20 4.02 17.79
C ALA A 324 -13.54 2.82 17.11
N VAL A 325 -13.53 1.68 17.80
CA VAL A 325 -13.05 0.41 17.26
C VAL A 325 -14.17 -0.59 17.29
N ASP A 326 -14.60 -1.03 16.11
CA ASP A 326 -15.59 -2.09 15.94
C ASP A 326 -14.88 -3.42 15.70
N HIS A 327 -15.31 -4.45 16.43
CA HIS A 327 -14.89 -5.84 16.28
C HIS A 327 -16.06 -6.63 15.67
N THR A 328 -15.81 -7.31 14.56
CA THR A 328 -16.78 -8.18 13.87
C THR A 328 -16.29 -9.61 13.93
N THR A 329 -17.12 -10.51 14.47
CA THR A 329 -16.84 -11.95 14.50
C THR A 329 -16.97 -12.58 13.11
N PRO A 330 -16.44 -13.80 12.87
CA PRO A 330 -16.56 -14.49 11.58
C PRO A 330 -18.02 -14.70 11.14
N GLU A 331 -18.95 -14.78 12.08
CA GLU A 331 -20.40 -14.93 11.85
C GLU A 331 -21.08 -13.59 11.47
N GLY A 332 -20.35 -12.48 11.52
CA GLY A 332 -20.80 -11.15 11.12
C GLY A 332 -21.39 -10.28 12.23
N ALA A 333 -21.34 -10.72 13.49
CA ALA A 333 -21.82 -9.92 14.63
C ALA A 333 -20.79 -8.85 15.00
N THR A 334 -21.23 -7.58 15.07
CA THR A 334 -20.36 -6.44 15.35
C THR A 334 -20.56 -5.89 16.77
N THR A 335 -19.46 -5.61 17.46
CA THR A 335 -19.41 -4.96 18.78
C THR A 335 -18.40 -3.83 18.76
N THR A 336 -18.78 -2.62 19.18
CA THR A 336 -17.77 -1.57 19.42
C THR A 336 -17.07 -1.83 20.75
N ILE A 337 -15.77 -2.14 20.70
CA ILE A 337 -14.97 -2.52 21.88
C ILE A 337 -14.22 -1.35 22.52
N CYS A 338 -14.05 -0.24 21.78
CA CYS A 338 -13.41 0.97 22.29
C CYS A 338 -14.11 2.23 21.75
N ARG A 339 -14.27 3.23 22.61
CA ARG A 339 -14.61 4.62 22.27
C ARG A 339 -13.62 5.55 22.95
N SER A 340 -12.79 6.21 22.16
CA SER A 340 -11.71 7.09 22.61
C SER A 340 -11.78 8.41 21.84
N ASN A 341 -10.80 9.27 22.03
CA ASN A 341 -10.71 10.53 21.30
C ASN A 341 -9.26 11.00 21.18
N PHE A 342 -8.91 11.59 20.03
CA PHE A 342 -7.54 12.07 19.77
C PHE A 342 -7.11 13.22 20.71
N ARG A 343 -8.06 13.88 21.39
CA ARG A 343 -7.75 14.87 22.44
C ARG A 343 -7.01 14.29 23.63
N HIS A 344 -6.96 12.97 23.81
CA HIS A 344 -6.24 12.34 24.92
C HIS A 344 -4.72 12.35 24.78
N MET A 345 -4.19 12.68 23.60
CA MET A 345 -2.75 12.71 23.37
C MET A 345 -2.05 13.76 24.24
N TYR A 346 -0.97 13.36 24.92
CA TYR A 346 -0.13 14.26 25.71
C TYR A 346 0.88 14.99 24.81
N TRP A 347 1.63 14.27 23.98
CA TRP A 347 2.45 14.92 22.96
C TRP A 347 1.65 15.09 21.69
N ASN A 348 1.54 16.32 21.21
CA ASN A 348 0.79 16.60 19.99
C ASN A 348 1.63 16.36 18.73
N VAL A 349 0.95 16.32 17.58
CA VAL A 349 1.57 16.04 16.27
C VAL A 349 2.70 17.00 15.89
N LYS A 350 2.63 18.27 16.34
CA LYS A 350 3.71 19.25 16.10
C LYS A 350 4.94 18.90 16.92
N GLN A 351 4.78 18.59 18.20
CA GLN A 351 5.86 18.17 19.09
C GLN A 351 6.54 16.89 18.59
N GLN A 352 5.76 15.92 18.12
CA GLN A 352 6.28 14.69 17.51
C GLN A 352 7.19 14.99 16.30
N LEU A 353 6.70 15.77 15.34
CA LEU A 353 7.47 16.13 14.13
C LEU A 353 8.73 16.95 14.47
N VAL A 354 8.60 17.93 15.36
CA VAL A 354 9.72 18.77 15.80
C VAL A 354 10.78 17.94 16.50
N HIS A 355 10.38 17.06 17.42
CA HIS A 355 11.32 16.16 18.09
C HIS A 355 12.03 15.24 17.10
N HIS A 356 11.30 14.65 16.15
CA HIS A 356 11.88 13.73 15.19
C HIS A 356 13.00 14.38 14.36
N SER A 357 12.82 15.65 13.99
CA SER A 357 13.80 16.39 13.18
C SER A 357 14.92 17.06 13.99
N VAL A 358 14.84 17.10 15.33
CA VAL A 358 15.70 17.97 16.17
C VAL A 358 17.20 17.68 16.04
N THR A 359 17.55 16.42 15.80
CA THR A 359 18.94 15.96 15.62
C THR A 359 19.44 16.12 14.18
N GLY A 360 18.62 16.68 13.29
CA GLY A 360 18.92 16.89 11.88
C GLY A 360 18.34 15.82 10.95
N CYS A 361 17.47 14.92 11.43
CA CYS A 361 16.76 13.96 10.58
C CYS A 361 15.95 14.69 9.50
N ASN A 362 16.10 14.29 8.24
CA ASN A 362 15.45 14.94 7.11
C ASN A 362 14.07 14.32 6.83
N MET A 363 13.02 14.99 7.27
CA MET A 363 11.64 14.61 6.98
C MET A 363 11.31 14.82 5.49
N LYS A 364 10.66 13.84 4.86
CA LYS A 364 10.28 13.86 3.43
C LYS A 364 8.77 13.88 3.28
N ALA A 365 8.30 14.46 2.18
CA ALA A 365 6.89 14.42 1.82
C ALA A 365 6.42 12.98 1.59
N GLY A 366 5.41 12.55 2.34
CA GLY A 366 4.90 11.18 2.34
C GLY A 366 5.43 10.30 3.48
N ASP A 367 6.36 10.77 4.31
CA ASP A 367 6.70 10.05 5.55
C ASP A 367 5.47 10.00 6.47
N LEU A 368 5.33 8.87 7.19
CA LEU A 368 4.20 8.59 8.07
C LEU A 368 4.66 8.60 9.54
N LEU A 369 3.96 9.34 10.40
CA LEU A 369 4.22 9.40 11.84
C LEU A 369 2.97 8.91 12.60
N GLY A 370 3.06 7.75 13.23
CA GLY A 370 2.04 7.19 14.12
C GLY A 370 1.99 7.92 15.45
N SER A 371 0.80 8.09 16.02
CA SER A 371 0.62 8.81 17.29
C SER A 371 1.16 8.05 18.50
N GLY A 372 1.29 6.73 18.39
CA GLY A 372 1.20 5.81 19.51
C GLY A 372 -0.26 5.56 19.89
N THR A 373 -0.50 4.39 20.48
CA THR A 373 -1.84 3.93 20.90
C THR A 373 -2.57 4.99 21.72
N ILE A 374 -3.82 5.28 21.35
CA ILE A 374 -4.65 6.35 21.93
C ILE A 374 -5.55 5.76 23.00
N SER A 375 -5.21 5.99 24.26
CA SER A 375 -6.04 5.63 25.42
C SER A 375 -6.55 6.86 26.15
N GLY A 376 -7.83 6.84 26.53
CA GLY A 376 -8.40 7.75 27.52
C GLY A 376 -8.32 7.19 28.94
N THR A 377 -8.88 7.93 29.91
CA THR A 377 -8.83 7.54 31.34
C THR A 377 -9.86 6.49 31.74
N SER A 378 -10.87 6.25 30.91
CA SER A 378 -11.91 5.26 31.18
C SER A 378 -11.56 3.90 30.54
N ALA A 379 -11.95 2.79 31.17
CA ALA A 379 -11.62 1.46 30.66
C ALA A 379 -12.15 1.22 29.24
N GLY A 380 -13.34 1.73 28.90
CA GLY A 380 -13.91 1.63 27.56
C GLY A 380 -13.24 2.53 26.49
N SER A 381 -12.25 3.34 26.90
CA SER A 381 -11.50 4.24 26.03
C SER A 381 -10.04 3.82 25.83
N TYR A 382 -9.66 2.60 26.25
CA TYR A 382 -8.31 2.09 26.04
C TYR A 382 -8.11 1.62 24.59
N GLY A 383 -6.97 2.00 24.01
CA GLY A 383 -6.69 1.86 22.58
C GLY A 383 -6.16 0.48 22.14
N SER A 384 -6.07 -0.51 23.03
CA SER A 384 -5.58 -1.86 22.70
C SER A 384 -6.34 -2.93 23.48
N MET A 385 -6.41 -4.16 22.96
CA MET A 385 -7.00 -5.27 23.70
C MET A 385 -6.13 -5.66 24.89
N LEU A 386 -4.81 -5.46 24.82
CA LEU A 386 -3.90 -5.57 25.98
C LEU A 386 -4.43 -4.76 27.17
N GLU A 387 -4.84 -3.51 26.93
CA GLU A 387 -5.38 -2.64 27.97
C GLU A 387 -6.81 -2.98 28.35
N LEU A 388 -7.70 -3.16 27.37
CA LEU A 388 -9.13 -3.48 27.59
C LEU A 388 -9.31 -4.75 28.42
N THR A 389 -8.40 -5.71 28.29
CA THR A 389 -8.45 -7.00 28.99
C THR A 389 -7.47 -7.09 30.14
N TRP A 390 -6.75 -6.00 30.43
CA TRP A 390 -5.72 -5.95 31.46
C TRP A 390 -4.74 -7.13 31.40
N ARG A 391 -4.10 -7.30 30.23
CA ARG A 391 -3.21 -8.42 29.89
C ARG A 391 -3.91 -9.79 29.95
N GLY A 392 -5.14 -9.85 29.44
CA GLY A 392 -5.95 -11.07 29.39
C GLY A 392 -6.47 -11.55 30.75
N ARG A 393 -6.37 -10.72 31.80
CA ARG A 393 -7.01 -10.98 33.09
C ARG A 393 -8.54 -10.87 32.96
N ASP A 394 -8.97 -9.79 32.30
CA ASP A 394 -10.37 -9.44 32.08
C ASP A 394 -10.81 -9.87 30.67
N GLU A 395 -12.10 -9.82 30.37
CA GLU A 395 -12.69 -10.29 29.11
C GLU A 395 -13.53 -9.20 28.46
N ILE A 396 -13.48 -9.13 27.12
CA ILE A 396 -14.37 -8.31 26.32
C ILE A 396 -15.57 -9.18 25.93
N GLN A 397 -16.75 -8.82 26.41
CA GLN A 397 -18.00 -9.46 26.00
C GLN A 397 -18.47 -8.91 24.65
N LEU A 398 -18.62 -9.80 23.66
CA LEU A 398 -19.15 -9.44 22.35
C LEU A 398 -20.67 -9.64 22.29
N SER A 399 -21.31 -8.92 21.37
CA SER A 399 -22.75 -8.96 21.09
C SER A 399 -23.23 -10.32 20.55
N SER A 400 -22.33 -11.13 19.97
CA SER A 400 -22.59 -12.52 19.59
C SER A 400 -22.79 -13.46 20.78
N GLY A 401 -22.37 -13.04 21.98
CA GLY A 401 -22.21 -13.91 23.16
C GLY A 401 -20.79 -14.44 23.34
N ASP A 402 -19.92 -14.29 22.33
CA ASP A 402 -18.51 -14.68 22.45
C ASP A 402 -17.74 -13.75 23.38
N VAL A 403 -16.59 -14.24 23.86
CA VAL A 403 -15.62 -13.44 24.61
C VAL A 403 -14.31 -13.33 23.86
N ARG A 404 -13.60 -12.22 24.06
CA ARG A 404 -12.24 -12.01 23.56
C ARG A 404 -11.31 -11.50 24.65
N LYS A 405 -10.07 -11.94 24.57
CA LYS A 405 -8.92 -11.38 25.31
C LYS A 405 -7.91 -10.75 24.34
N PHE A 406 -7.69 -11.45 23.24
CA PHE A 406 -6.88 -11.04 22.10
C PHE A 406 -7.59 -11.49 20.83
N LEU A 407 -7.11 -11.04 19.67
CA LEU A 407 -7.70 -11.33 18.38
C LEU A 407 -7.61 -12.82 18.04
N GLN A 408 -8.73 -13.37 17.57
CA GLN A 408 -8.80 -14.71 17.00
C GLN A 408 -8.73 -14.65 15.47
N ASP A 409 -8.48 -15.79 14.83
CA ASP A 409 -8.49 -15.85 13.38
C ASP A 409 -9.90 -15.56 12.85
N HIS A 410 -9.96 -14.88 11.70
CA HIS A 410 -11.16 -14.41 11.01
C HIS A 410 -11.94 -13.27 11.70
N ASP A 411 -11.51 -12.81 12.87
CA ASP A 411 -11.98 -11.54 13.44
C ASP A 411 -11.63 -10.38 12.48
N THR A 412 -12.54 -9.43 12.31
CA THR A 412 -12.31 -8.20 11.54
C THR A 412 -12.43 -6.99 12.45
N LEU A 413 -11.43 -6.11 12.43
CA LEU A 413 -11.43 -4.87 13.19
C LEU A 413 -11.58 -3.69 12.24
N ASN A 414 -12.41 -2.72 12.60
CA ASN A 414 -12.54 -1.45 11.89
C ASN A 414 -12.39 -0.28 12.86
N ILE A 415 -11.42 0.60 12.60
CA ILE A 415 -11.29 1.88 13.28
C ILE A 415 -12.08 2.94 12.50
N ARG A 416 -12.94 3.66 13.22
CA ARG A 416 -13.71 4.81 12.71
C ARG A 416 -13.26 6.08 13.42
N GLY A 417 -13.23 7.19 12.68
CA GLY A 417 -12.88 8.50 13.22
C GLY A 417 -13.76 9.60 12.65
N VAL A 418 -14.32 10.44 13.51
CA VAL A 418 -15.25 11.49 13.14
C VAL A 418 -15.04 12.74 14.00
N CYS A 419 -15.14 13.92 13.42
CA CYS A 419 -15.24 15.19 14.12
C CYS A 419 -16.68 15.67 14.05
N ALA A 420 -17.28 16.00 15.20
CA ALA A 420 -18.62 16.54 15.28
C ALA A 420 -18.68 17.64 16.35
N LYS A 421 -19.24 18.80 15.99
CA LYS A 421 -19.38 19.96 16.87
C LYS A 421 -20.61 20.75 16.44
N ASP A 422 -21.40 21.21 17.40
CA ASP A 422 -22.61 21.99 17.12
C ASP A 422 -22.28 23.21 16.24
N GLY A 423 -23.03 23.35 15.14
CA GLY A 423 -22.85 24.44 14.18
C GLY A 423 -21.77 24.20 13.12
N GLU A 424 -20.97 23.13 13.23
CA GLU A 424 -19.96 22.75 12.24
C GLU A 424 -20.38 21.47 11.48
N PRO A 425 -20.04 21.33 10.19
CA PRO A 425 -20.30 20.11 9.43
C PRO A 425 -19.45 18.95 9.93
N ARG A 426 -20.04 17.76 10.07
CA ARG A 426 -19.34 16.53 10.47
C ARG A 426 -18.21 16.19 9.49
N ILE A 427 -17.04 15.80 9.98
CA ILE A 427 -15.90 15.38 9.14
C ILE A 427 -15.50 13.95 9.52
N GLY A 428 -15.48 13.04 8.55
CA GLY A 428 -15.05 11.65 8.78
C GLY A 428 -13.75 11.28 8.07
N PHE A 429 -13.17 10.17 8.47
CA PHE A 429 -11.90 9.66 7.97
C PHE A 429 -12.05 8.41 7.07
N GLY A 430 -13.28 7.92 6.87
CA GLY A 430 -13.53 6.61 6.30
C GLY A 430 -13.07 5.48 7.23
N ASP A 431 -12.95 4.28 6.67
CA ASP A 431 -12.63 3.06 7.41
C ASP A 431 -11.13 2.77 7.45
N CYS A 432 -10.65 2.27 8.58
CA CYS A 432 -9.36 1.59 8.72
C CYS A 432 -9.61 0.16 9.22
N SER A 433 -9.83 -0.75 8.27
CA SER A 433 -10.30 -2.12 8.51
C SER A 433 -9.26 -3.18 8.12
N GLY A 434 -9.26 -4.31 8.83
CA GLY A 434 -8.49 -5.49 8.45
C GLY A 434 -9.02 -6.76 9.11
N GLN A 435 -9.08 -7.85 8.34
CA GLN A 435 -9.43 -9.18 8.83
C GLN A 435 -8.17 -9.98 9.18
N ILE A 436 -8.19 -10.69 10.31
CA ILE A 436 -7.11 -11.60 10.70
C ILE A 436 -7.22 -12.91 9.93
N LEU A 437 -6.15 -13.33 9.27
CA LEU A 437 -6.03 -14.65 8.66
C LEU A 437 -5.20 -15.60 9.54
N PRO A 438 -5.49 -16.91 9.50
CA PRO A 438 -4.70 -17.90 10.23
C PRO A 438 -3.21 -17.86 9.88
N ALA A 439 -2.38 -18.20 10.86
CA ALA A 439 -0.96 -18.32 10.63
C ALA A 439 -0.68 -19.41 9.59
N GLY A 440 0.07 -19.08 8.55
CA GLY A 440 0.35 -20.01 7.44
C GLY A 440 -0.71 -20.00 6.33
N ALA A 441 -1.73 -19.15 6.39
CA ALA A 441 -2.69 -18.96 5.29
C ALA A 441 -2.05 -18.46 3.97
N TYR A 442 -0.75 -18.17 3.97
CA TYR A 442 0.08 -17.91 2.79
C TYR A 442 0.70 -19.20 2.22
N ASP A 443 -0.11 -20.22 1.94
CA ASP A 443 0.27 -21.29 1.01
C ASP A 443 0.11 -20.79 -0.44
N GLY A 444 0.88 -19.77 -0.85
CA GLY A 444 1.11 -19.33 -2.24
C GLY A 444 -0.09 -18.93 -3.14
N ALA A 445 -1.32 -19.30 -2.80
CA ALA A 445 -2.49 -19.27 -3.67
C ALA A 445 -3.33 -18.01 -3.47
N ALA A 446 -3.30 -17.40 -2.27
CA ALA A 446 -4.15 -16.27 -1.93
C ALA A 446 -3.57 -14.90 -2.34
N ALA A 447 -2.24 -14.75 -2.38
CA ALA A 447 -1.61 -13.51 -2.87
C ALA A 447 -1.53 -13.44 -4.41
N ALA A 448 -1.72 -14.57 -5.09
CA ALA A 448 -1.83 -14.64 -6.54
C ALA A 448 -3.27 -14.40 -7.04
N SER A 449 -4.29 -14.46 -6.17
CA SER A 449 -5.70 -14.43 -6.62
C SER A 449 -6.28 -13.03 -6.86
N ALA A 450 -5.50 -11.96 -6.66
CA ALA A 450 -5.93 -10.59 -6.97
C ALA A 450 -5.50 -10.08 -8.36
N ALA A 451 -4.80 -10.88 -9.18
CA ALA A 451 -4.16 -10.38 -10.41
C ALA A 451 -4.56 -11.06 -11.74
N VAL A 452 -5.43 -12.07 -11.71
CA VAL A 452 -6.01 -12.64 -12.94
C VAL A 452 -7.46 -12.17 -13.01
N GLN A 453 -7.84 -11.52 -14.11
CA GLN A 453 -9.28 -11.35 -14.42
C GLN A 453 -9.94 -12.72 -14.32
N ALA A 454 -11.14 -12.80 -13.73
CA ALA A 454 -11.94 -14.04 -13.66
C ALA A 454 -11.76 -14.87 -14.94
N VAL A 455 -11.07 -16.02 -14.84
CA VAL A 455 -10.45 -16.65 -16.02
C VAL A 455 -11.51 -17.36 -16.86
N ALA A 456 -11.68 -16.91 -18.10
CA ALA A 456 -12.45 -17.56 -19.16
C ALA A 456 -11.77 -18.83 -19.75
N PHE A 457 -10.65 -19.28 -19.17
CA PHE A 457 -9.83 -20.39 -19.67
C PHE A 457 -9.37 -21.31 -18.54
N THR A 458 -9.38 -22.63 -18.78
CA THR A 458 -9.02 -23.66 -17.79
C THR A 458 -8.15 -24.76 -18.41
N GLY A 459 -7.61 -25.65 -17.57
CA GLY A 459 -6.93 -26.86 -18.04
C GLY A 459 -5.59 -26.62 -18.73
N PHE A 460 -4.79 -25.67 -18.25
CA PHE A 460 -3.47 -25.38 -18.81
C PHE A 460 -2.55 -26.61 -18.75
N GLU A 461 -2.00 -26.99 -19.91
CA GLU A 461 -1.09 -28.12 -20.09
C GLU A 461 0.12 -27.67 -20.92
N LEU A 462 1.30 -27.73 -20.32
CA LEU A 462 2.56 -27.36 -20.96
C LEU A 462 3.32 -28.61 -21.43
N HIS A 463 3.40 -28.78 -22.75
CA HIS A 463 4.34 -29.72 -23.37
C HIS A 463 5.75 -29.15 -23.31
N SER A 464 6.61 -29.80 -22.52
CA SER A 464 7.88 -29.24 -22.06
C SER A 464 9.04 -30.23 -22.22
N TYR A 465 10.22 -29.70 -22.50
CA TYR A 465 11.48 -30.44 -22.38
C TYR A 465 12.41 -29.71 -21.42
N TRP A 466 12.96 -30.44 -20.46
CA TRP A 466 13.68 -29.85 -19.32
C TRP A 466 14.95 -29.07 -19.70
N ARG A 467 15.61 -29.39 -20.83
CA ARG A 467 16.76 -28.61 -21.38
C ARG A 467 16.35 -27.53 -22.38
N SER A 468 15.07 -27.43 -22.74
CA SER A 468 14.62 -26.42 -23.72
C SER A 468 14.54 -25.05 -23.06
N SER A 469 15.35 -24.11 -23.54
CA SER A 469 15.29 -22.71 -23.09
C SER A 469 13.94 -22.07 -23.37
N SER A 470 13.30 -22.37 -24.51
CA SER A 470 11.95 -21.90 -24.80
C SER A 470 10.91 -22.45 -23.82
N SER A 471 11.05 -23.70 -23.37
CA SER A 471 10.17 -24.27 -22.33
C SER A 471 10.43 -23.68 -20.95
N TRP A 472 11.66 -23.26 -20.65
CA TRP A 472 11.97 -22.49 -19.45
C TRP A 472 11.31 -21.10 -19.46
N ARG A 473 11.35 -20.38 -20.58
CA ARG A 473 10.68 -19.07 -20.72
C ARG A 473 9.19 -19.14 -20.35
N VAL A 474 8.48 -20.17 -20.85
CA VAL A 474 7.05 -20.35 -20.56
C VAL A 474 6.79 -20.77 -19.12
N ARG A 475 7.62 -21.64 -18.53
CA ARG A 475 7.50 -21.99 -17.11
C ARG A 475 7.68 -20.78 -16.20
N ILE A 476 8.67 -19.93 -16.51
CA ILE A 476 8.89 -18.69 -15.79
C ILE A 476 7.66 -17.78 -15.90
N ALA A 477 7.06 -17.66 -17.09
CA ALA A 477 5.88 -16.82 -17.30
C ALA A 477 4.62 -17.34 -16.58
N LEU A 478 4.36 -18.65 -16.63
CA LEU A 478 3.26 -19.27 -15.90
C LEU A 478 3.44 -19.08 -14.39
N ALA A 479 4.65 -19.30 -13.87
CA ALA A 479 4.95 -19.08 -12.46
C ALA A 479 4.87 -17.59 -12.06
N PHE A 480 5.33 -16.68 -12.92
CA PHE A 480 5.28 -15.24 -12.71
C PHE A 480 3.83 -14.73 -12.60
N HIS A 481 2.92 -15.30 -13.40
CA HIS A 481 1.50 -14.97 -13.40
C HIS A 481 0.65 -15.81 -12.43
N GLY A 482 1.26 -16.74 -11.67
CA GLY A 482 0.52 -17.59 -10.73
C GLY A 482 -0.49 -18.54 -11.40
N ILE A 483 -0.24 -18.96 -12.63
CA ILE A 483 -1.15 -19.85 -13.39
C ILE A 483 -0.75 -21.30 -13.16
N ASP A 484 -1.65 -22.10 -12.58
CA ASP A 484 -1.50 -23.54 -12.43
C ASP A 484 -1.53 -24.26 -13.78
N PHE A 485 -0.65 -25.24 -13.97
CA PHE A 485 -0.57 -26.03 -15.21
C PHE A 485 -0.06 -27.45 -14.99
N ALA A 486 -0.55 -28.38 -15.80
CA ALA A 486 0.01 -29.73 -15.91
C ALA A 486 1.24 -29.72 -16.84
N THR A 487 2.31 -30.41 -16.47
CA THR A 487 3.48 -30.57 -17.36
C THR A 487 3.41 -31.91 -18.09
N LYS A 488 3.47 -31.88 -19.43
CA LYS A 488 3.68 -33.07 -20.28
C LYS A 488 5.12 -33.10 -20.77
N ALA A 489 5.91 -34.03 -20.24
CA ALA A 489 7.30 -34.18 -20.66
C ALA A 489 7.39 -34.75 -22.09
N VAL A 490 8.14 -34.07 -22.96
CA VAL A 490 8.41 -34.51 -24.33
C VAL A 490 9.88 -34.86 -24.45
N ASP A 491 10.21 -36.13 -24.67
CA ASP A 491 11.59 -36.58 -24.79
C ASP A 491 12.16 -36.27 -26.18
N LEU A 492 12.85 -35.13 -26.29
CA LEU A 492 13.46 -34.70 -27.54
C LEU A 492 14.64 -35.58 -27.99
N LYS A 493 15.30 -36.29 -27.08
CA LYS A 493 16.43 -37.17 -27.43
C LYS A 493 15.94 -38.41 -28.17
N ASN A 494 14.82 -38.96 -27.70
CA ASN A 494 14.16 -40.11 -28.31
C ASN A 494 13.21 -39.73 -29.45
N GLY A 495 13.12 -38.45 -29.81
CA GLY A 495 12.34 -37.99 -30.95
C GLY A 495 10.83 -38.02 -30.72
N ALA A 496 10.34 -37.99 -29.47
CA ALA A 496 8.92 -38.05 -29.14
C ALA A 496 8.08 -36.95 -29.83
N GLN A 497 8.67 -35.79 -30.06
CA GLN A 497 8.08 -34.67 -30.79
C GLN A 497 7.85 -34.94 -32.28
N LYS A 498 8.47 -35.99 -32.84
CA LYS A 498 8.32 -36.39 -34.25
C LYS A 498 7.20 -37.40 -34.47
N ALA A 499 6.58 -37.91 -33.40
CA ALA A 499 5.43 -38.80 -33.51
C ALA A 499 4.27 -38.08 -34.21
N ASP A 500 3.52 -38.80 -35.05
CA ASP A 500 2.42 -38.20 -35.82
C ASP A 500 1.36 -37.58 -34.90
N ALA A 501 1.03 -38.24 -33.79
CA ALA A 501 0.12 -37.72 -32.77
C ALA A 501 0.58 -36.36 -32.21
N PHE A 502 1.88 -36.17 -31.97
CA PHE A 502 2.40 -34.89 -31.49
C PHE A 502 2.25 -33.79 -32.55
N ARG A 503 2.50 -34.12 -33.82
CA ARG A 503 2.37 -33.16 -34.93
C ARG A 503 0.91 -32.77 -35.19
N SER A 504 0.01 -33.74 -35.16
CA SER A 504 -1.40 -33.51 -35.43
C SER A 504 -2.14 -32.84 -34.28
N GLU A 505 -1.76 -33.12 -33.03
CA GLU A 505 -2.54 -32.71 -31.85
C GLU A 505 -1.88 -31.64 -30.97
N VAL A 506 -0.56 -31.42 -31.09
CA VAL A 506 0.19 -30.55 -30.16
C VAL A 506 0.92 -29.43 -30.87
N ASN A 507 1.84 -29.77 -31.78
CA ASN A 507 2.61 -28.75 -32.50
C ASN A 507 3.03 -29.27 -33.88
N PRO A 508 2.47 -28.71 -34.98
CA PRO A 508 2.78 -29.17 -36.34
C PRO A 508 4.26 -29.00 -36.70
N MET A 509 4.98 -28.07 -36.04
CA MET A 509 6.43 -27.90 -36.23
C MET A 509 7.28 -28.96 -35.52
N SER A 510 6.69 -29.93 -34.82
CA SER A 510 7.43 -30.95 -34.05
C SER A 510 8.39 -30.34 -33.02
N GLN A 511 7.96 -29.27 -32.33
CA GLN A 511 8.79 -28.49 -31.41
C GLN A 511 8.13 -28.31 -30.04
N VAL A 512 8.93 -27.94 -29.05
CA VAL A 512 8.47 -27.51 -27.71
C VAL A 512 8.98 -26.09 -27.43
N PRO A 513 8.28 -25.27 -26.63
CA PRO A 513 7.05 -25.58 -25.86
C PRO A 513 5.78 -25.61 -26.71
N ALA A 514 4.72 -26.20 -26.15
CA ALA A 514 3.35 -25.93 -26.56
C ALA A 514 2.47 -25.82 -25.31
N LEU A 515 1.67 -24.75 -25.21
CA LEU A 515 0.72 -24.53 -24.13
C LEU A 515 -0.69 -24.79 -24.65
N LEU A 516 -1.38 -25.74 -24.04
CA LEU A 516 -2.74 -26.15 -24.37
C LEU A 516 -3.66 -25.75 -23.23
N PHE A 517 -4.89 -25.37 -23.54
CA PHE A 517 -5.91 -24.94 -22.57
C PHE A 517 -7.30 -24.99 -23.20
N CYS A 518 -8.36 -24.87 -22.41
CA CYS A 518 -9.75 -24.83 -22.87
C CYS A 518 -10.37 -23.46 -22.58
N ASP A 519 -11.28 -23.00 -23.44
CA ASP A 519 -12.16 -21.85 -23.15
C ASP A 519 -13.41 -22.25 -22.34
N GLU A 520 -14.29 -21.29 -22.07
CA GLU A 520 -15.55 -21.48 -21.32
C GLU A 520 -16.49 -22.52 -21.97
N ASP A 521 -16.44 -22.65 -23.30
CA ASP A 521 -17.23 -23.63 -24.07
C ASP A 521 -16.57 -25.02 -24.12
N GLY A 522 -15.41 -25.19 -23.45
CA GLY A 522 -14.63 -26.42 -23.44
C GLY A 522 -13.84 -26.68 -24.72
N LYS A 523 -13.74 -25.70 -25.63
CA LYS A 523 -12.95 -25.83 -26.86
C LYS A 523 -11.47 -25.72 -26.54
N ARG A 524 -10.69 -26.69 -27.02
CA ARG A 524 -9.23 -26.75 -26.81
C ARG A 524 -8.49 -25.79 -27.75
N HIS A 525 -7.56 -25.04 -27.18
CA HIS A 525 -6.66 -24.11 -27.86
C HIS A 525 -5.21 -24.52 -27.67
N THR A 526 -4.33 -24.07 -28.55
CA THR A 526 -2.89 -24.37 -28.48
C THR A 526 -2.05 -23.21 -29.00
N ILE A 527 -1.06 -22.79 -28.22
CA ILE A 527 -0.06 -21.80 -28.62
C ILE A 527 1.33 -22.46 -28.53
N THR A 528 2.13 -22.35 -29.60
CA THR A 528 3.36 -23.15 -29.77
C THR A 528 4.66 -22.34 -29.77
N GLN A 529 4.57 -21.01 -29.72
CA GLN A 529 5.74 -20.12 -29.75
C GLN A 529 5.93 -19.46 -28.39
N SER A 530 7.10 -19.60 -27.77
CA SER A 530 7.32 -19.17 -26.38
C SER A 530 6.99 -17.68 -26.14
N HIS A 531 7.32 -16.80 -27.09
CA HIS A 531 7.02 -15.37 -26.95
C HIS A 531 5.54 -15.05 -27.16
N ALA A 532 4.84 -15.79 -28.04
CA ALA A 532 3.39 -15.66 -28.21
C ALA A 532 2.64 -16.17 -26.98
N ILE A 533 3.13 -17.26 -26.37
CA ILE A 533 2.61 -17.76 -25.09
C ILE A 533 2.79 -16.69 -24.01
N ILE A 534 3.99 -16.10 -23.87
CA ILE A 534 4.23 -15.03 -22.90
C ILE A 534 3.30 -13.84 -23.12
N ASP A 535 3.15 -13.38 -24.36
CA ASP A 535 2.28 -12.25 -24.70
C ASP A 535 0.80 -12.56 -24.40
N PHE A 536 0.35 -13.79 -24.65
CA PHE A 536 -0.97 -14.26 -24.28
C PHE A 536 -1.18 -14.29 -22.76
N LEU A 537 -0.25 -14.90 -22.01
CA LEU A 537 -0.32 -14.97 -20.55
C LEU A 537 -0.29 -13.57 -19.93
N ASP A 538 0.54 -12.69 -20.48
CA ASP A 538 0.50 -11.27 -20.16
C ASP A 538 -0.92 -10.72 -20.42
N GLY A 539 -1.47 -10.91 -21.61
CA GLY A 539 -2.82 -10.46 -21.96
C GLY A 539 -3.94 -10.93 -21.03
N LEU A 540 -3.78 -12.05 -20.32
CA LEU A 540 -4.72 -12.53 -19.30
C LEU A 540 -4.60 -11.78 -17.96
N ALA A 541 -3.44 -11.22 -17.66
CA ALA A 541 -3.20 -10.46 -16.44
C ALA A 541 -3.88 -9.09 -16.51
N ALA A 542 -4.40 -8.60 -15.38
CA ALA A 542 -4.98 -7.26 -15.30
C ALA A 542 -4.00 -6.20 -15.86
N ALA A 543 -4.50 -5.13 -16.48
CA ALA A 543 -3.64 -4.09 -17.06
C ALA A 543 -2.70 -3.41 -16.04
N SER A 544 -3.04 -3.48 -14.75
CA SER A 544 -2.24 -3.01 -13.62
C SER A 544 -1.26 -4.06 -13.08
N ALA A 545 -1.37 -5.32 -13.48
CA ALA A 545 -0.47 -6.38 -13.04
C ALA A 545 0.90 -6.22 -13.72
N PRO A 546 2.00 -6.58 -13.03
CA PRO A 546 3.31 -6.71 -13.66
C PRO A 546 3.24 -7.57 -14.92
N ALA A 547 3.95 -7.16 -15.97
CA ALA A 547 3.98 -7.86 -17.26
C ALA A 547 5.43 -8.15 -17.66
N LEU A 548 5.65 -9.31 -18.30
CA LEU A 548 6.98 -9.67 -18.80
C LEU A 548 7.34 -8.87 -20.06
N VAL A 549 6.35 -8.54 -20.88
CA VAL A 549 6.50 -7.62 -21.99
C VAL A 549 5.91 -6.26 -21.61
N PRO A 550 6.69 -5.16 -21.68
CA PRO A 550 6.19 -3.83 -21.32
C PRO A 550 4.86 -3.49 -22.01
N ARG A 551 3.95 -2.87 -21.25
CA ARG A 551 2.63 -2.41 -21.72
C ARG A 551 2.45 -0.92 -21.43
N GLY A 552 1.54 -0.29 -22.16
CA GLY A 552 1.16 1.12 -22.00
C GLY A 552 0.64 1.70 -23.32
N GLU A 553 -0.18 2.75 -23.24
CA GLU A 553 -0.83 3.38 -24.40
C GLU A 553 -0.04 4.55 -24.97
N ASP A 554 1.09 4.92 -24.36
CA ASP A 554 1.95 6.02 -24.83
C ASP A 554 3.08 5.55 -25.76
N ALA A 555 3.62 6.50 -26.54
CA ALA A 555 4.70 6.23 -27.49
C ALA A 555 5.98 5.71 -26.81
N ALA A 556 6.24 6.10 -25.55
CA ALA A 556 7.41 5.66 -24.80
C ALA A 556 7.29 4.18 -24.40
N SER A 557 6.09 3.74 -24.04
CA SER A 557 5.75 2.35 -23.71
C SER A 557 5.77 1.50 -24.96
N ALA A 558 5.27 2.02 -26.09
CA ALA A 558 5.40 1.37 -27.39
C ALA A 558 6.87 1.14 -27.77
N LEU A 559 7.74 2.14 -27.55
CA LEU A 559 9.18 2.02 -27.78
C LEU A 559 9.83 0.98 -26.84
N ARG A 560 9.55 1.04 -25.53
CA ARG A 560 10.08 0.05 -24.56
C ARG A 560 9.63 -1.37 -24.88
N ARG A 561 8.37 -1.54 -25.28
CA ARG A 561 7.84 -2.83 -25.74
C ARG A 561 8.58 -3.30 -26.98
N ALA A 562 8.77 -2.43 -27.98
CA ALA A 562 9.51 -2.76 -29.19
C ALA A 562 10.96 -3.16 -28.90
N GLN A 563 11.65 -2.45 -28.01
CA GLN A 563 13.03 -2.76 -27.59
C GLN A 563 13.12 -4.09 -26.82
N ALA A 564 12.18 -4.34 -25.90
CA ALA A 564 12.12 -5.61 -25.18
C ALA A 564 11.87 -6.80 -26.13
N LEU A 565 10.95 -6.62 -27.09
CA LEU A 565 10.68 -7.61 -28.12
C LEU A 565 11.86 -7.79 -29.08
N GLU A 566 12.57 -6.73 -29.47
CA GLU A 566 13.79 -6.80 -30.28
C GLU A 566 14.85 -7.67 -29.60
N ILE A 567 15.12 -7.43 -28.32
CA ILE A 567 16.06 -8.21 -27.52
C ILE A 567 15.62 -9.68 -27.43
N ALA A 568 14.36 -9.93 -27.11
CA ALA A 568 13.82 -11.28 -26.98
C ALA A 568 13.87 -12.05 -28.32
N GLN A 569 13.54 -11.37 -29.42
CA GLN A 569 13.57 -11.94 -30.77
C GLN A 569 15.00 -12.18 -31.26
N LEU A 570 15.97 -11.34 -30.90
CA LEU A 570 17.37 -11.59 -31.24
C LEU A 570 17.81 -12.97 -30.73
N ILE A 571 17.36 -13.37 -29.55
CA ILE A 571 17.61 -14.72 -29.01
C ILE A 571 16.69 -15.75 -29.69
N GLY A 572 15.38 -15.49 -29.69
CA GLY A 572 14.35 -16.45 -30.10
C GLY A 572 14.33 -16.82 -31.59
N SER A 573 14.59 -15.85 -32.46
CA SER A 573 14.64 -16.04 -33.93
C SER A 573 16.04 -15.86 -34.50
N GLY A 574 16.88 -15.00 -33.90
CA GLY A 574 18.23 -14.71 -34.41
C GLY A 574 19.33 -15.70 -34.00
N ILE A 575 19.22 -16.33 -32.82
CA ILE A 575 20.21 -17.30 -32.33
C ILE A 575 19.64 -18.71 -32.36
N GLN A 576 18.52 -18.91 -31.65
CA GLN A 576 18.06 -20.22 -31.24
C GLN A 576 17.77 -21.19 -32.41
N PRO A 577 17.10 -20.79 -33.51
CA PRO A 577 16.85 -21.70 -34.63
C PRO A 577 18.14 -22.12 -35.34
N LEU A 578 19.14 -21.23 -35.40
CA LEU A 578 20.39 -21.47 -36.13
C LEU A 578 21.37 -22.39 -35.39
N GLN A 579 21.19 -22.56 -34.08
CA GLN A 579 22.01 -23.45 -33.25
C GLN A 579 21.22 -24.62 -32.67
N ASN A 580 19.95 -24.80 -33.06
CA ASN A 580 19.18 -25.93 -32.55
C ASN A 580 19.73 -27.27 -33.09
N LEU A 581 19.38 -28.37 -32.42
CA LEU A 581 19.88 -29.70 -32.76
C LEU A 581 19.57 -30.11 -34.20
N GLU A 582 18.40 -29.74 -34.72
CA GLU A 582 17.99 -30.05 -36.09
C GLU A 582 18.89 -29.36 -37.12
N THR A 583 19.13 -28.06 -36.97
CA THR A 583 20.01 -27.28 -37.85
C THR A 583 21.45 -27.75 -37.74
N ILE A 584 21.94 -28.02 -36.53
CA ILE A 584 23.29 -28.56 -36.33
C ILE A 584 23.44 -29.92 -37.02
N SER A 585 22.44 -30.80 -36.90
CA SER A 585 22.46 -32.12 -37.54
C SER A 585 22.39 -32.02 -39.07
N ALA A 586 21.55 -31.13 -39.60
CA ALA A 586 21.46 -30.89 -41.04
C ALA A 586 22.76 -30.34 -41.62
N ILE A 587 23.42 -29.41 -40.93
CA ILE A 587 24.73 -28.87 -41.33
C ILE A 587 25.80 -29.97 -41.28
N LYS A 588 25.81 -30.80 -40.24
CA LYS A 588 26.74 -31.93 -40.14
C LYS A 588 26.56 -32.87 -41.34
N ALA A 589 25.32 -33.24 -41.65
CA ALA A 589 24.99 -34.09 -42.80
C ALA A 589 25.40 -33.46 -44.14
N ALA A 590 25.25 -32.14 -44.29
CA ALA A 590 25.57 -31.44 -45.53
C ALA A 590 27.06 -31.16 -45.74
N THR A 591 27.85 -31.04 -44.67
CA THR A 591 29.26 -30.60 -44.75
C THR A 591 30.28 -31.73 -44.59
N CYS A 592 29.92 -32.82 -43.91
CA CYS A 592 30.79 -33.97 -43.69
C CYS A 592 29.98 -35.29 -43.72
N PRO A 593 29.59 -35.81 -44.91
CA PRO A 593 28.81 -37.05 -45.00
C PRO A 593 29.57 -38.28 -44.47
N ASP A 594 30.90 -38.29 -44.59
CA ASP A 594 31.74 -39.49 -44.43
C ASP A 594 32.77 -39.41 -43.27
N THR A 595 32.65 -38.44 -42.35
CA THR A 595 33.54 -38.36 -41.18
C THR A 595 32.80 -38.06 -39.88
N GLU A 596 33.20 -38.73 -38.78
CA GLU A 596 32.70 -38.51 -37.41
C GLU A 596 33.09 -37.14 -36.79
N SER A 597 33.44 -36.14 -37.60
CA SER A 597 33.88 -34.84 -37.08
C SER A 597 32.72 -34.05 -36.47
N GLU A 598 32.65 -34.00 -35.13
CA GLU A 598 31.73 -33.14 -34.36
C GLU A 598 31.97 -31.63 -34.55
N VAL A 599 33.06 -31.26 -35.24
CA VAL A 599 33.62 -29.90 -35.22
C VAL A 599 32.78 -28.91 -36.02
N ALA A 600 32.23 -29.29 -37.18
CA ALA A 600 31.56 -28.34 -38.08
C ALA A 600 30.23 -27.80 -37.54
N GLY A 601 29.35 -28.68 -37.05
CA GLY A 601 28.05 -28.28 -36.49
C GLY A 601 28.17 -27.51 -35.18
N SER A 602 29.08 -27.94 -34.30
CA SER A 602 29.35 -27.25 -33.03
C SER A 602 30.00 -25.88 -33.25
N ALA A 603 30.96 -25.78 -34.17
CA ALA A 603 31.58 -24.51 -34.54
C ALA A 603 30.56 -23.53 -35.15
N TRP A 604 29.63 -24.03 -35.98
CA TRP A 604 28.53 -23.23 -36.49
C TRP A 604 27.64 -22.70 -35.36
N GLY A 605 27.15 -23.58 -34.48
CA GLY A 605 26.31 -23.19 -33.34
C GLY A 605 26.99 -22.13 -32.47
N ALA A 606 28.27 -22.34 -32.14
CA ALA A 606 29.08 -21.39 -31.39
C ALA A 606 29.23 -20.04 -32.11
N SER A 607 29.45 -20.04 -33.43
CA SER A 607 29.53 -18.81 -34.23
C SER A 607 28.22 -18.00 -34.19
N ARG A 608 27.07 -18.68 -34.32
CA ARG A 608 25.75 -18.02 -34.25
C ARG A 608 25.45 -17.47 -32.87
N MET A 609 25.78 -18.22 -31.80
CA MET A 609 25.67 -17.73 -30.43
C MET A 609 26.55 -16.51 -30.19
N ARG A 610 27.85 -16.55 -30.54
CA ARG A 610 28.76 -15.41 -30.36
C ARG A 610 28.27 -14.16 -31.09
N ARG A 611 27.85 -14.29 -32.34
CA ARG A 611 27.33 -13.16 -33.13
C ARG A 611 26.10 -12.53 -32.47
N GLY A 612 25.16 -13.35 -32.02
CA GLY A 612 23.94 -12.87 -31.39
C GLY A 612 24.19 -12.25 -30.01
N LEU A 613 24.97 -12.90 -29.14
CA LEU A 613 25.30 -12.35 -27.82
C LEU A 613 26.09 -11.04 -27.93
N ALA A 614 27.02 -10.91 -28.89
CA ALA A 614 27.71 -9.66 -29.14
C ALA A 614 26.79 -8.54 -29.68
N ALA A 615 25.68 -8.89 -30.35
CA ALA A 615 24.65 -7.93 -30.73
C ALA A 615 23.80 -7.53 -29.52
N LEU A 616 23.46 -8.48 -28.65
CA LEU A 616 22.73 -8.22 -27.41
C LEU A 616 23.50 -7.28 -26.47
N GLU A 617 24.81 -7.47 -26.30
CA GLU A 617 25.69 -6.60 -25.50
C GLU A 617 25.67 -5.14 -26.00
N ARG A 618 25.58 -4.95 -27.32
CA ARG A 618 25.48 -3.61 -27.92
C ARG A 618 24.11 -2.96 -27.73
N LEU A 619 23.03 -3.74 -27.83
CA LEU A 619 21.66 -3.25 -27.62
C LEU A 619 21.35 -2.97 -26.14
N GLY A 620 21.93 -3.74 -25.22
CA GLY A 620 21.74 -3.62 -23.77
C GLY A 620 22.52 -2.48 -23.10
N GLY A 621 23.37 -1.76 -23.83
CA GLY A 621 24.07 -0.57 -23.34
C GLY A 621 25.10 -0.82 -22.23
N GLY A 622 26.20 -1.55 -22.49
CA GLY A 622 27.29 -1.68 -21.52
C GLY A 622 26.86 -2.37 -20.20
N PRO A 623 27.67 -2.37 -19.12
CA PRO A 623 27.40 -3.18 -17.93
C PRO A 623 26.22 -2.61 -17.13
N ALA A 624 25.00 -2.95 -17.53
CA ALA A 624 23.74 -2.71 -16.83
C ALA A 624 23.57 -3.68 -15.65
N GLY A 625 24.55 -3.64 -14.76
CA GLY A 625 24.62 -4.39 -13.51
C GLY A 625 25.35 -3.56 -12.46
N ARG A 626 24.83 -2.38 -12.14
CA ARG A 626 25.07 -1.64 -10.90
C ARG A 626 23.81 -0.90 -10.50
#